data_AF-A0A3N5EZP1-F1
#
_entry.id   AF-A0A3N5EZP1-F1
#
_cell.length_a   1.000
_cell.length_b   1.000
_cell.length_c   1.000
_cell.angle_alpha   90.00
_cell.angle_beta   90.00
_cell.angle_gamma   90.00
#
_symmetry.space_group_name_H-M   'P 1'
#
loop_
_entity.id
_entity.type
_entity.pdbx_description
1 polymer ?
#
loop_
_entity_poly.entity_id
_entity_poly.type
_entity_poly.pdbx_seq_one_letter_code
_entity_poly.pdbx_strand_id
1 'polypeptide(L)'
;AHLRPSGGELGPFLFAPADRTRYDTPLLETWRRAHHEQAALYYRPYTGAEGFAAKRGIAREAFLERIAPLNNAKNITKPLFIVQGKNDPRVPATEAQQMFATLKESNVPVWFLMANDEGHGFAKKKNADYLFYATVLFIKTFLLD
;
A
#
# COMPACT_ATOMS: atom_id res chain seq x y z
N ALA A 1 -13.79 -8.03 -9.89
CA ALA A 1 -13.88 -9.32 -10.58
C ALA A 1 -12.69 -10.18 -10.17
N HIS A 2 -12.91 -11.34 -9.54
CA HIS A 2 -11.81 -12.25 -9.25
C HIS A 2 -11.29 -12.83 -10.57
N LEU A 3 -10.02 -12.59 -10.89
CA LEU A 3 -9.37 -13.18 -12.06
C LEU A 3 -9.45 -14.69 -11.92
N ARG A 4 -10.21 -15.37 -12.79
CA ARG A 4 -10.17 -16.82 -12.90
C ARG A 4 -8.90 -17.19 -13.65
N PRO A 5 -7.98 -17.95 -13.05
CA PRO A 5 -6.78 -18.40 -13.74
C PRO A 5 -7.19 -19.18 -14.99
N SER A 6 -6.51 -18.91 -16.10
CA SER A 6 -6.79 -19.56 -17.38
C SER A 6 -6.41 -21.06 -17.32
N GLY A 7 -7.01 -21.87 -18.20
CA GLY A 7 -6.42 -23.16 -18.62
C GLY A 7 -6.19 -24.24 -17.55
N GLY A 8 -6.95 -24.26 -16.45
CA GLY A 8 -6.79 -25.29 -15.41
C GLY A 8 -5.49 -25.19 -14.61
N GLU A 9 -4.81 -24.04 -14.67
CA GLU A 9 -3.53 -23.78 -14.01
C GLU A 9 -3.58 -23.85 -12.47
N LEU A 10 -4.78 -23.71 -11.91
CA LEU A 10 -4.98 -23.66 -10.46
C LEU A 10 -4.55 -24.96 -9.76
N GLY A 11 -4.86 -26.11 -10.35
CA GLY A 11 -4.51 -27.42 -9.78
C GLY A 11 -3.00 -27.60 -9.65
N PRO A 12 -2.24 -27.52 -10.77
CA PRO A 12 -0.79 -27.54 -10.73
C PRO A 12 -0.20 -26.47 -9.80
N PHE A 13 -0.74 -25.25 -9.80
CA PHE A 13 -0.26 -24.19 -8.92
C PHE A 13 -0.42 -24.50 -7.43
N LEU A 14 -1.55 -25.08 -7.01
CA LEU A 14 -1.82 -25.33 -5.59
C LEU A 14 -1.10 -26.56 -5.05
N PHE A 15 -0.93 -27.60 -5.88
CA PHE A 15 -0.49 -28.91 -5.40
C PHE A 15 0.87 -29.35 -5.92
N ALA A 16 1.35 -28.77 -7.03
CA ALA A 16 2.64 -29.11 -7.63
C ALA A 16 3.30 -27.90 -8.35
N PRO A 17 3.48 -26.76 -7.67
CA PRO A 17 3.84 -25.51 -8.34
C PRO A 17 5.20 -25.52 -9.03
N ALA A 18 6.10 -26.41 -8.59
CA ALA A 18 7.44 -26.59 -9.13
C ALA A 18 7.47 -27.38 -10.45
N ASP A 19 6.40 -28.12 -10.77
CA ASP A 19 6.34 -29.01 -11.94
C ASP A 19 6.06 -28.23 -13.24
N ARG A 20 5.64 -26.97 -13.12
CA ARG A 20 5.45 -26.07 -14.26
C ARG A 20 6.57 -25.05 -14.37
N THR A 21 7.15 -24.98 -15.57
CA THR A 21 8.19 -24.01 -15.92
C THR A 21 7.65 -22.58 -16.13
N ARG A 22 6.35 -22.44 -16.44
CA ARG A 22 5.69 -21.15 -16.69
C ARG A 22 4.18 -21.23 -16.40
N TYR A 23 3.59 -20.11 -15.99
CA TYR A 23 2.15 -19.90 -15.94
C TYR A 23 1.73 -18.81 -16.95
N ASP A 24 0.55 -18.97 -17.54
CA ASP A 24 -0.06 -17.98 -18.42
C ASP A 24 -0.80 -16.91 -17.61
N THR A 25 -1.38 -17.29 -16.47
CA THR A 25 -2.01 -16.35 -15.54
C THR A 25 -0.94 -15.41 -14.94
N PRO A 26 -1.01 -14.08 -15.18
CA PRO A 26 0.07 -13.16 -14.78
C PRO A 26 0.40 -13.20 -13.29
N LEU A 27 -0.61 -13.37 -12.43
CA LEU A 27 -0.41 -13.48 -10.99
C LEU A 27 0.38 -14.74 -10.59
N LEU A 28 0.09 -15.88 -11.21
CA LEU A 28 0.76 -17.15 -10.92
C LEU A 28 2.20 -17.15 -11.46
N GLU A 29 2.43 -16.55 -12.63
CA GLU A 29 3.77 -16.39 -13.19
C GLU A 29 4.62 -15.44 -12.35
N THR A 30 4.02 -14.35 -11.87
CA THR A 30 4.67 -13.44 -10.92
C THR A 30 5.05 -14.17 -9.63
N TRP A 31 4.18 -15.06 -9.11
CA TRP A 31 4.47 -15.90 -7.94
C TRP A 31 5.64 -16.87 -8.19
N ARG A 32 5.68 -17.53 -9.35
CA ARG A 32 6.77 -18.45 -9.73
C ARG A 32 8.10 -17.71 -9.84
N ARG A 33 8.12 -16.58 -10.57
CA ARG A 33 9.33 -15.76 -10.74
C ARG A 33 9.85 -15.20 -9.43
N ALA A 34 8.98 -14.86 -8.47
CA ALA A 34 9.40 -14.37 -7.16
C ALA A 34 10.24 -15.39 -6.35
N HIS A 35 10.22 -16.68 -6.70
CA HIS A 35 11.12 -17.66 -6.09
C HIS A 35 12.56 -17.51 -6.61
N HIS A 36 12.75 -17.01 -7.84
CA HIS A 36 14.03 -16.98 -8.53
C HIS A 36 14.60 -15.55 -8.71
N GLU A 37 13.76 -14.53 -8.90
CA GLU A 37 14.17 -13.15 -9.19
C GLU A 37 13.95 -12.19 -8.00
N GLN A 38 15.02 -11.47 -7.62
CA GLN A 38 15.09 -10.61 -6.44
C GLN A 38 14.21 -9.35 -6.52
N ALA A 39 13.89 -8.88 -7.74
CA ALA A 39 13.06 -7.71 -8.00
C ALA A 39 11.55 -7.94 -7.76
N ALA A 40 11.10 -9.20 -7.85
CA ALA A 40 9.67 -9.55 -7.73
C ALA A 40 9.17 -9.65 -6.27
N LEU A 41 10.08 -9.54 -5.29
CA LEU A 41 9.76 -9.48 -3.85
C LEU A 41 8.88 -8.27 -3.48
N TYR A 42 9.01 -7.16 -4.21
CA TYR A 42 8.38 -5.87 -3.88
C TYR A 42 6.97 -5.68 -4.46
N TYR A 43 6.49 -6.62 -5.27
CA TYR A 43 5.17 -6.58 -5.89
C TYR A 43 4.13 -7.48 -5.18
N ARG A 44 4.44 -7.98 -3.99
CA ARG A 44 3.60 -8.97 -3.26
C ARG A 44 2.92 -8.36 -2.03
N PRO A 45 1.74 -8.89 -1.63
CA PRO A 45 1.16 -8.57 -0.32
C PRO A 45 2.14 -8.89 0.81
N TYR A 46 2.20 -7.97 1.78
CA TYR A 46 3.20 -7.80 2.85
C TYR A 46 3.70 -9.11 3.50
N THR A 47 2.81 -10.04 3.82
CA THR A 47 3.14 -11.30 4.51
C THR A 47 4.06 -12.22 3.70
N GLY A 48 3.97 -12.17 2.37
CA GLY A 48 4.89 -12.92 1.51
C GLY A 48 6.28 -12.28 1.52
N ALA A 49 6.36 -10.97 1.34
CA ALA A 49 7.64 -10.27 1.14
C ALA A 49 8.57 -10.37 2.36
N GLU A 50 8.05 -10.27 3.58
CA GLU A 50 8.84 -10.37 4.82
C GLU A 50 9.42 -11.79 5.01
N GLY A 51 8.63 -12.83 4.77
CA GLY A 51 9.08 -14.23 4.88
C GLY A 51 10.17 -14.60 3.87
N PHE A 52 10.09 -14.07 2.64
CA PHE A 52 11.15 -14.26 1.65
C PHE A 52 12.41 -13.42 1.96
N ALA A 53 12.26 -12.21 2.50
CA ALA A 53 13.39 -11.40 2.94
C ALA A 53 14.20 -12.13 4.04
N ALA A 54 13.50 -12.68 5.03
CA ALA A 54 14.12 -13.51 6.08
C ALA A 54 14.82 -14.75 5.50
N LYS A 55 14.17 -15.47 4.57
CA LYS A 55 14.77 -16.63 3.88
C LYS A 55 16.03 -16.29 3.09
N ARG A 56 16.20 -15.03 2.66
CA ARG A 56 17.38 -14.52 1.94
C ARG A 56 18.39 -13.82 2.85
N GLY A 57 18.24 -13.91 4.16
CA GLY A 57 19.17 -13.32 5.13
C GLY A 57 19.12 -11.80 5.21
N ILE A 58 18.04 -11.17 4.73
CA ILE A 58 17.84 -9.73 4.87
C ILE A 58 17.31 -9.46 6.27
N ALA A 59 18.00 -8.59 7.03
CA ALA A 59 17.52 -8.14 8.33
C ALA A 59 16.15 -7.48 8.21
N ARG A 60 15.26 -7.76 9.17
CA ARG A 60 13.89 -7.29 9.16
C ARG A 60 13.82 -5.77 9.13
N GLU A 61 14.70 -5.12 9.89
CA GLU A 61 14.81 -3.67 10.00
C GLU A 61 15.15 -3.06 8.64
N ALA A 62 16.19 -3.56 7.97
CA ALA A 62 16.59 -3.12 6.63
C ALA A 62 15.48 -3.34 5.59
N PHE A 63 14.70 -4.41 5.73
CA PHE A 63 13.54 -4.65 4.89
C PHE A 63 12.44 -3.61 5.12
N LEU A 64 12.06 -3.37 6.38
CA LEU A 64 11.02 -2.40 6.75
C LEU A 64 11.39 -0.97 6.35
N GLU A 65 12.64 -0.55 6.59
CA GLU A 65 13.15 0.75 6.17
C GLU A 65 13.05 0.93 4.65
N ARG A 66 13.37 -0.11 3.87
CA ARG A 66 13.31 -0.04 2.42
C ARG A 66 11.88 0.14 1.89
N ILE A 67 10.91 -0.52 2.51
CA ILE A 67 9.51 -0.46 2.07
C ILE A 67 8.69 0.64 2.74
N ALA A 68 9.25 1.34 3.73
CA ALA A 68 8.56 2.40 4.44
C ALA A 68 8.02 3.45 3.44
N PRO A 69 6.71 3.75 3.48
CA PRO A 69 6.11 4.72 2.56
C PRO A 69 6.79 6.10 2.62
N LEU A 70 7.17 6.54 3.82
CA LEU A 70 7.84 7.83 4.02
C LEU A 70 9.17 7.92 3.26
N ASN A 71 9.98 6.86 3.28
CA ASN A 71 11.25 6.80 2.57
C ASN A 71 11.08 6.81 1.04
N ASN A 72 9.90 6.43 0.57
CA ASN A 72 9.55 6.40 -0.85
C ASN A 72 8.59 7.54 -1.25
N ALA A 73 8.30 8.49 -0.35
CA ALA A 73 7.29 9.52 -0.56
C ALA A 73 7.60 10.43 -1.76
N LYS A 74 8.89 10.63 -2.08
CA LYS A 74 9.34 11.36 -3.27
C LYS A 74 8.90 10.73 -4.61
N ASN A 75 8.56 9.45 -4.61
CA ASN A 75 8.07 8.75 -5.80
C ASN A 75 6.56 8.94 -6.00
N ILE A 76 5.85 9.53 -5.03
CA ILE A 76 4.43 9.84 -5.15
C ILE A 76 4.31 11.06 -6.05
N THR A 77 3.62 10.90 -7.19
CA THR A 77 3.40 11.98 -8.18
C THR A 77 1.94 12.35 -8.34
N LYS A 78 1.03 11.55 -7.76
CA LYS A 78 -0.41 11.74 -7.86
C LYS A 78 -0.93 12.53 -6.66
N PRO A 79 -2.00 13.31 -6.82
CA PRO A 79 -2.64 13.99 -5.70
C PRO A 79 -2.97 13.01 -4.56
N LEU A 80 -2.73 13.43 -3.32
CA LEU A 80 -2.98 12.61 -2.14
C LEU A 80 -3.85 13.33 -1.12
N PHE A 81 -4.83 12.64 -0.56
CA PHE A 81 -5.60 13.12 0.57
C PHE A 81 -5.26 12.31 1.83
N ILE A 82 -4.63 12.97 2.81
CA ILE A 82 -4.23 12.37 4.08
C ILE A 82 -5.26 12.73 5.14
N VAL A 83 -5.73 11.71 5.87
CA VAL A 83 -6.74 11.82 6.92
C VAL A 83 -6.20 11.18 8.19
N GLN A 84 -6.20 11.91 9.29
CA GLN A 84 -5.60 11.45 10.55
C GLN A 84 -6.44 11.87 11.75
N GLY A 85 -6.61 10.96 12.72
CA GLY A 85 -7.07 11.31 14.06
C GLY A 85 -5.87 11.67 14.96
N LYS A 86 -5.95 12.79 15.67
CA LYS A 86 -4.83 13.27 16.49
C LYS A 86 -4.49 12.33 17.65
N ASN A 87 -5.48 11.63 18.18
CA ASN A 87 -5.35 10.76 19.35
C ASN A 87 -5.37 9.27 18.94
N ASP A 88 -4.92 8.95 17.72
CA ASP A 88 -4.86 7.56 17.24
C ASP A 88 -3.81 6.77 18.04
N PRO A 89 -4.21 5.72 18.79
CA PRO A 89 -3.29 4.94 19.59
C PRO A 89 -2.46 3.95 18.78
N ARG A 90 -2.78 3.74 17.49
CA ARG A 90 -2.13 2.77 16.60
C ARG A 90 -1.10 3.42 15.70
N VAL A 91 -1.40 4.62 15.19
CA VAL A 91 -0.53 5.36 14.27
C VAL A 91 -0.37 6.79 14.78
N PRO A 92 0.82 7.19 15.25
CA PRO A 92 1.06 8.54 15.74
C PRO A 92 0.77 9.60 14.67
N ALA A 93 0.15 10.72 15.06
CA ALA A 93 -0.16 11.82 14.16
C ALA A 93 1.08 12.43 13.47
N THR A 94 2.26 12.27 14.08
CA THR A 94 3.55 12.70 13.52
C THR A 94 3.87 12.03 12.19
N GLU A 95 3.46 10.76 11.98
CA GLU A 95 3.67 10.04 10.71
C GLU A 95 2.96 10.75 9.56
N ALA A 96 1.69 11.12 9.77
CA ALA A 96 0.89 11.82 8.79
C ALA A 96 1.43 13.24 8.51
N GLN A 97 1.95 13.92 9.54
CA GLN A 97 2.60 15.22 9.41
C GLN A 97 3.91 15.16 8.61
N GLN A 98 4.75 14.15 8.85
CA GLN A 98 5.99 13.92 8.10
C GLN A 98 5.70 13.64 6.62
N MET A 99 4.69 12.82 6.34
CA MET A 99 4.24 12.55 4.96
C MET A 99 3.74 13.83 4.28
N PHE A 100 2.91 14.63 4.96
CA PHE A 100 2.41 15.90 4.42
C PHE A 100 3.56 16.87 4.09
N ALA A 101 4.52 17.04 4.99
CA ALA A 101 5.68 17.90 4.76
C ALA A 101 6.49 17.45 3.53
N THR A 102 6.79 16.15 3.45
CA THR A 102 7.58 15.57 2.35
C THR A 102 6.89 15.72 0.99
N LEU A 103 5.58 15.51 0.93
CA LEU A 103 4.81 15.65 -0.30
C LEU A 103 4.67 17.11 -0.74
N LYS A 104 4.54 18.02 0.23
CA LYS A 104 4.50 19.46 -0.03
C LYS A 104 5.82 19.96 -0.61
N GLU A 105 6.96 19.49 -0.07
CA GLU A 105 8.29 19.77 -0.63
C GLU A 105 8.46 19.20 -2.04
N SER A 106 7.84 18.06 -2.32
CA SER A 106 7.86 17.41 -3.63
C SER A 106 6.86 18.02 -4.63
N ASN A 107 6.21 19.13 -4.27
CA ASN A 107 5.21 19.85 -5.08
C ASN A 107 4.03 18.98 -5.55
N VAL A 108 3.71 17.94 -4.76
CA VAL A 108 2.55 17.07 -5.02
C VAL A 108 1.31 17.75 -4.42
N PRO A 109 0.18 17.83 -5.16
CA PRO A 109 -1.07 18.32 -4.60
C PRO A 109 -1.52 17.43 -3.43
N VAL A 110 -1.40 17.95 -2.21
CA VAL A 110 -1.70 17.19 -0.99
C VAL A 110 -2.76 17.90 -0.16
N TRP A 111 -3.82 17.19 0.18
CA TRP A 111 -4.85 17.63 1.12
C TRP A 111 -4.62 16.95 2.47
N PHE A 112 -4.84 17.68 3.56
CA PHE A 112 -4.62 17.17 4.91
C PHE A 112 -5.81 17.49 5.82
N LEU A 113 -6.37 16.46 6.43
CA LEU A 113 -7.47 16.57 7.39
C LEU A 113 -7.06 15.92 8.70
N MET A 114 -6.93 16.73 9.75
CA MET A 114 -6.68 16.28 11.11
C MET A 114 -7.92 16.48 11.97
N ALA A 115 -8.48 15.40 12.53
CA ALA A 115 -9.50 15.49 13.56
C ALA A 115 -8.84 15.46 14.95
N ASN A 116 -8.85 16.61 15.63
CA ASN A 116 -8.17 16.79 16.91
C ASN A 116 -8.78 16.00 18.07
N ASP A 117 -10.02 15.55 17.91
CA ASP A 117 -10.85 14.91 18.93
C ASP A 117 -11.25 13.47 18.56
N GLU A 118 -10.52 12.87 17.62
CA GLU A 118 -10.68 11.49 17.12
C GLU A 118 -9.39 10.68 17.31
N GLY A 119 -9.52 9.35 17.19
CA GLY A 119 -8.42 8.38 17.25
C GLY A 119 -8.26 7.59 15.95
N HIS A 120 -8.28 6.26 16.03
CA HIS A 120 -8.15 5.38 14.86
C HIS A 120 -9.45 5.29 14.07
N GLY A 121 -9.66 6.27 13.20
CA GLY A 121 -10.91 6.48 12.46
C GLY A 121 -11.82 7.51 13.14
N PHE A 122 -12.79 8.03 12.38
CA PHE A 122 -13.70 9.06 12.87
C PHE A 122 -15.01 8.45 13.33
N ALA A 123 -15.27 8.49 14.64
CA ALA A 123 -16.50 7.97 15.23
C ALA A 123 -17.60 9.03 15.31
N LYS A 124 -17.25 10.31 15.50
CA LYS A 124 -18.23 11.39 15.63
C LYS A 124 -18.81 11.72 14.27
N LYS A 125 -20.14 11.79 14.21
CA LYS A 125 -20.88 12.09 12.98
C LYS A 125 -20.38 13.35 12.28
N LYS A 126 -20.10 14.42 13.02
CA LYS A 126 -19.58 15.68 12.45
C LYS A 126 -18.27 15.47 11.67
N ASN A 127 -17.34 14.71 12.24
CA ASN A 127 -16.04 14.45 11.63
C ASN A 127 -16.19 13.49 10.45
N ALA A 128 -17.02 12.44 10.59
CA ALA A 128 -17.33 11.52 9.50
C ALA A 128 -18.00 12.22 8.31
N ASP A 129 -18.99 13.09 8.56
CA ASP A 129 -19.66 13.87 7.51
C ASP A 129 -18.67 14.82 6.82
N TYR A 130 -17.82 15.51 7.59
CA TYR A 130 -16.79 16.38 7.01
C TYR A 130 -15.83 15.60 6.12
N LEU A 131 -15.33 14.46 6.60
CA LEU A 131 -14.47 13.57 5.82
C LEU A 131 -15.17 13.11 4.53
N PHE A 132 -16.44 12.74 4.61
CA PHE A 132 -17.22 12.33 3.45
C PHE A 132 -17.29 13.45 2.40
N TYR A 133 -17.71 14.66 2.78
CA TYR A 133 -17.81 15.78 1.84
C TYR A 133 -16.44 16.20 1.30
N ALA A 134 -15.40 16.23 2.13
CA ALA A 134 -14.03 16.52 1.70
C ALA A 134 -13.53 15.48 0.68
N THR A 135 -13.87 14.20 0.88
CA THR A 135 -13.52 13.12 -0.05
C THR A 135 -14.22 13.29 -1.39
N VAL A 136 -15.53 13.60 -1.38
CA VAL A 136 -16.28 13.87 -2.62
C VAL A 136 -15.66 15.04 -3.38
N LEU A 137 -15.29 16.10 -2.68
CA LEU A 137 -14.66 17.27 -3.30
C LEU A 137 -13.26 16.96 -3.85
N PHE A 138 -12.47 16.17 -3.13
CA PHE A 138 -11.16 15.72 -3.59
C PHE A 138 -11.27 14.90 -4.88
N ILE A 139 -12.18 13.92 -4.91
CA ILE A 139 -12.44 13.09 -6.09
C ILE A 139 -12.89 13.96 -7.25
N LYS A 140 -13.80 14.90 -7.03
CA LYS A 140 -14.24 15.83 -8.06
C LYS A 140 -13.05 16.60 -8.65
N THR A 141 -12.25 17.23 -7.79
CA THR A 141 -11.11 18.10 -8.17
C THR A 141 -10.00 17.38 -8.93
N PHE A 142 -9.71 16.11 -8.62
CA PHE A 142 -8.51 15.44 -9.12
C PHE A 142 -8.77 14.21 -9.99
N LEU A 143 -10.02 13.75 -10.11
CA LEU A 143 -10.37 12.57 -10.88
C LEU A 143 -11.45 12.80 -11.94
N LEU A 144 -12.38 13.74 -11.70
CA LEU A 144 -13.54 13.95 -12.58
C LEU A 144 -13.43 15.21 -13.44
N ASP A 145 -12.79 16.26 -12.90
CA ASP A 145 -12.45 17.49 -13.63
C ASP A 145 -11.03 17.39 -14.23
#